data_AF-A0A9X7GFW7-F1
#
_entry.id   AF-A0A9X7GFW7-F1
#
_cell.length_a   1.000
_cell.length_b   1.000
_cell.length_c   1.000
_cell.angle_alpha   90.00
_cell.angle_beta   90.00
_cell.angle_gamma   90.00
#
_symmetry.space_group_name_H-M   'P 1'
#
loop_
_entity.id
_entity.type
_entity.pdbx_description
1 polymer ?
#
loop_
_entity_poly.entity_id
_entity_poly.type
_entity_poly.pdbx_seq_one_letter_code
_entity_poly.pdbx_strand_id
1 'polypeptide(L)' 'MRNVLVFPDGTEQDFMYPHNRDVLVGEKLQVQMKDDALHILEVWNIQHTDKVIYYHLKY' A
#
# COMPACT_ATOMS: atom_id res chain seq x y z
N MET A 1 -9.50 11.69 -1.83
CA MET A 1 -9.13 10.62 -0.87
C MET A 1 -7.68 10.27 -1.13
N ARG A 2 -6.87 10.22 -0.07
CA ARG A 2 -5.42 9.93 -0.13
C ARG A 2 -5.22 8.43 0.05
N ASN A 3 -4.35 7.80 -0.75
CA ASN A 3 -4.02 6.39 -0.60
C ASN A 3 -2.65 6.26 0.08
N VAL A 4 -2.58 5.47 1.14
CA VAL A 4 -1.39 5.31 1.98
C VAL A 4 -1.04 3.83 2.09
N LEU A 5 0.16 3.45 1.70
CA LEU A 5 0.73 2.14 2.01
C LEU A 5 1.25 2.18 3.43
N VAL A 6 0.88 1.18 4.22
CA VAL A 6 1.42 0.94 5.56
C VAL A 6 2.31 -0.29 5.48
N PHE A 7 3.61 -0.08 5.56
CA PHE A 7 4.62 -1.14 5.47
C PHE A 7 4.71 -1.97 6.76
N PRO A 8 5.30 -3.18 6.72
CA PRO A 8 5.43 -4.05 7.89
C PRO A 8 6.26 -3.44 9.04
N ASP A 9 7.15 -2.51 8.71
CA ASP A 9 7.96 -1.74 9.66
C ASP A 9 7.18 -0.56 10.30
N GLY A 10 5.92 -0.36 9.90
CA GLY A 10 5.08 0.75 10.33
C GLY A 10 5.31 2.04 9.53
N THR A 11 6.18 2.03 8.52
CA THR A 11 6.38 3.19 7.65
C THR A 11 5.13 3.44 6.82
N GLU A 12 4.74 4.71 6.68
CA GLU A 12 3.64 5.14 5.83
C GLU A 12 4.19 5.82 4.57
N GLN A 13 3.63 5.46 3.41
CA GLN A 13 4.00 6.09 2.15
C GLN A 13 2.77 6.42 1.31
N ASP A 14 2.76 7.65 0.82
CA ASP A 14 1.77 8.09 -0.15
C ASP A 14 2.03 7.47 -1.49
N PHE A 15 0.95 7.00 -2.10
CA PHE A 15 1.01 6.50 -3.45
C PHE A 15 -0.23 6.91 -4.23
N MET A 16 -0.06 7.00 -5.54
CA MET A 16 -1.14 7.26 -6.48
C MET A 16 -1.24 6.08 -7.44
N TYR A 17 -2.37 5.37 -7.43
CA TYR A 17 -2.71 4.48 -8.55
C TYR A 17 -3.15 5.31 -9.76
N PRO A 18 -3.01 4.77 -10.98
CA PRO A 18 -3.84 5.19 -12.09
C PRO A 18 -5.31 5.07 -11.67
N HIS A 19 -6.13 6.05 -12.02
CA HIS A 19 -7.52 6.20 -11.55
C HIS A 19 -8.46 4.99 -11.77
N ASN A 20 -8.04 3.96 -12.51
CA ASN A 20 -8.85 2.82 -12.94
C ASN A 20 -8.40 1.47 -12.34
N ARG A 21 -7.63 1.47 -11.24
CA ARG A 21 -7.24 0.21 -10.59
C ARG A 21 -7.59 0.24 -9.10
N ASP A 22 -8.55 -0.61 -8.74
CA ASP A 22 -8.84 -0.93 -7.35
C ASP A 22 -7.85 -1.99 -6.86
N VAL A 23 -7.31 -1.78 -5.66
CA VAL A 23 -6.47 -2.77 -4.99
C VAL A 23 -7.32 -3.59 -4.05
N LEU A 24 -7.12 -4.91 -4.10
CA LEU A 24 -7.85 -5.86 -3.29
C LEU A 24 -6.95 -6.50 -2.23
N VAL A 25 -7.57 -6.98 -1.15
CA VAL A 25 -6.89 -7.84 -0.18
C VAL A 25 -6.41 -9.11 -0.88
N GLY A 26 -5.16 -9.50 -0.62
CA GLY A 26 -4.45 -10.61 -1.27
C GLY A 26 -3.66 -10.19 -2.51
N GLU A 27 -3.78 -8.94 -2.97
CA GLU A 27 -3.00 -8.45 -4.11
C GLU A 27 -1.54 -8.24 -3.72
N LYS A 28 -0.62 -8.62 -4.62
CA LYS A 28 0.81 -8.43 -4.46
C LYS A 28 1.25 -7.14 -5.14
N LEU A 29 1.85 -6.25 -4.37
CA LEU A 29 2.37 -4.97 -4.82
C LEU A 29 3.88 -5.00 -4.83
N GLN A 30 4.46 -4.57 -5.96
CA GLN A 30 5.88 -4.29 -6.04
C GLN A 30 6.11 -2.86 -5.57
N VAL A 31 6.86 -2.71 -4.49
CA VAL A 31 7.16 -1.44 -3.83
C VAL A 31 8.67 -1.22 -3.83
N GLN A 32 9.10 0.02 -4.07
CA GLN A 32 10.48 0.42 -3.90
C GLN A 32 10.63 1.03 -2.51
N MET A 33 11.44 0.38 -1.67
CA MET A 33 11.75 0.86 -0.31
C MET A 33 12.90 1.88 -0.35
N LYS A 34 13.20 2.51 0.79
CA LYS A 34 14.24 3.55 0.92
C LYS A 34 15.67 3.08 0.60
N ASP A 35 15.89 1.78 0.59
CA ASP A 35 17.16 1.13 0.23
C ASP A 35 17.29 0.90 -1.29
N ASP A 36 16.39 1.47 -2.09
CA ASP A 36 16.26 1.24 -3.54
C ASP A 36 15.98 -0.22 -3.92
N ALA A 37 15.71 -1.09 -2.95
CA ALA A 37 15.34 -2.46 -3.20
C ALA A 37 13.85 -2.55 -3.54
N LEU A 38 13.57 -3.41 -4.53
CA LEU A 38 12.21 -3.77 -4.90
C LEU A 38 11.74 -4.93 -4.04
N HIS A 39 10.71 -4.69 -3.24
CA HIS A 39 10.04 -5.71 -2.44
C HIS A 39 8.67 -6.02 -3.02
N ILE A 40 8.29 -7.29 -3.00
CA ILE A 40 6.92 -7.71 -3.30
C ILE A 40 6.23 -7.94 -1.96
N LEU A 41 5.22 -7.13 -1.67
CA LEU A 41 4.42 -7.21 -0.45
C LEU A 41 2.97 -7.53 -0.79
N GLU A 42 2.28 -8.24 0.10
CA GLU A 42 0.87 -8.56 -0.03
C GLU A 42 0.02 -7.57 0.77
N VAL A 43 -1.06 -7.08 0.17
CA VAL A 43 -2.08 -6.28 0.86
C VAL A 43 -2.92 -7.22 1.70
N TRP A 44 -2.79 -7.17 3.03
CA TRP A 44 -3.55 -8.07 3.91
C TRP A 44 -4.77 -7.41 4.53
N ASN A 45 -4.80 -6.07 4.60
CA ASN A 45 -5.93 -5.33 5.11
C ASN A 45 -6.03 -3.96 4.43
N ILE A 46 -7.27 -3.52 4.20
CA ILE A 46 -7.58 -2.20 3.63
C ILE A 46 -8.53 -1.51 4.59
N GLN A 47 -8.11 -0.38 5.14
CA GLN A 47 -8.91 0.42 6.06
C GLN A 47 -9.31 1.74 5.39
N HIS A 48 -10.62 1.93 5.25
CA HIS A 48 -11.20 3.14 4.70
C HIS A 48 -11.55 4.13 5.81
N THR A 49 -11.18 5.39 5.62
CA THR A 49 -11.59 6.53 6.46
C THR A 49 -12.19 7.62 5.59
N ASP A 50 -12.77 8.65 6.19
CA ASP A 50 -13.42 9.75 5.46
C ASP A 50 -12.48 10.50 4.49
N LYS A 51 -11.16 10.46 4.74
CA LYS A 51 -10.16 11.22 3.97
C LYS A 51 -9.06 10.35 3.36
N VAL A 52 -8.79 9.19 3.94
CA VAL A 52 -7.62 8.35 3.64
C VAL A 52 -8.01 6.88 3.52
N ILE A 53 -7.40 6.17 2.58
CA ILE A 53 -7.47 4.71 2.48
C ILE A 53 -6.08 4.17 2.82
N TYR A 54 -6.01 3.35 3.87
CA TYR A 54 -4.79 2.70 4.32
C TYR A 54 -4.73 1.27 3.77
N TYR A 55 -3.63 0.95 3.12
CA TYR A 55 -3.35 -0.36 2.54
C TYR A 55 -2.21 -0.99 3.35
N HIS A 56 -2.55 -1.91 4.24
CA HIS A 56 -1.58 -2.56 5.10
C HIS A 56 -0.91 -3.71 4.35
N LEU A 57 0.42 -3.67 4.36
CA LEU A 57 1.28 -4.59 3.64
C LEU A 57 1.94 -5.58 4.59
N LYS A 58 2.17 -6.80 4.10
CA LYS A 58 2.95 -7.85 4.76
C LYS A 58 3.90 -8.51 3.76
N TYR A 59 4.94 -9.18 4.27
CA TYR A 59 5.79 -10.07 3.47
C TYR A 59 5.05 -11.36 3.08
#